data_AF-A0A7S1BPW1-F1
#
_entry.id   AF-A0A7S1BPW1-F1
#
_cell.length_a   1.000
_cell.length_b   1.000
_cell.length_c   1.000
_cell.angle_alpha   90.00
_cell.angle_beta   90.00
_cell.angle_gamma   90.00
#
_symmetry.space_group_name_H-M   'P 1'
#
loop_
_entity.id
_entity.type
_entity.pdbx_description
1 polymer ?
#
loop_
_entity_poly.entity_id
_entity_poly.type
_entity_poly.pdbx_seq_one_letter_code
_entity_poly.pdbx_strand_id
1 'polypeptide(L)'
;MNAASRNLITKGLGYGLPSAKEIKRTNKKQQYDVIRALLSPETKARALELSREIFGQAPIRSPTPIEGTATVDNLSRKSFNRTGNKVIGKELVGHKLVRYYPEDIVRSARLVLNDYNTPKQQRRLDKLTELRRKGKGPPKKGAGKRASLKKR
;
A
#
# COMPACT_ATOMS: atom_id res chain seq x y z
N MET A 1 15.85 -34.15 12.82
CA MET A 1 14.48 -33.85 12.36
C MET A 1 14.44 -33.92 10.84
N ASN A 2 13.73 -34.89 10.27
CA ASN A 2 13.75 -35.20 8.83
C ASN A 2 12.96 -34.18 7.99
N ALA A 3 13.39 -33.95 6.75
CA ALA A 3 12.79 -32.96 5.84
C ALA A 3 11.27 -33.13 5.61
N ALA A 4 10.74 -34.34 5.81
CA ALA A 4 9.31 -34.64 5.73
C ALA A 4 8.46 -33.91 6.78
N SER A 5 9.01 -33.61 7.97
CA SER A 5 8.25 -32.98 9.07
C SER A 5 8.10 -31.45 8.92
N ARG A 6 8.84 -30.82 8.00
CA ARG A 6 8.76 -29.37 7.76
C ARG A 6 7.60 -28.95 6.85
N ASN A 7 7.06 -29.87 6.05
CA ASN A 7 6.01 -29.56 5.07
C ASN A 7 4.57 -29.59 5.65
N LEU A 8 4.40 -30.04 6.90
CA LEU A 8 3.10 -30.18 7.56
C LEU A 8 2.54 -28.87 8.15
N ILE A 9 3.34 -27.80 8.21
CA ILE A 9 3.00 -26.62 9.01
C ILE A 9 2.32 -25.49 8.18
N THR A 10 2.37 -25.53 6.85
CA THR A 10 2.14 -24.28 6.06
C THR A 10 0.93 -24.25 5.12
N LYS A 11 0.02 -25.24 5.09
CA LYS A 11 -1.12 -25.18 4.14
C LYS A 11 -2.45 -25.60 4.77
N GLY A 12 -3.24 -24.58 5.13
CA GLY A 12 -4.71 -24.58 5.18
C GLY A 12 -5.40 -25.56 6.14
N LEU A 13 -5.91 -25.03 7.26
CA LEU A 13 -6.57 -25.69 8.41
C LEU A 13 -5.56 -26.34 9.37
N GLY A 14 -5.42 -25.73 10.55
CA GLY A 14 -4.29 -25.83 11.49
C GLY A 14 -4.05 -27.16 12.21
N TYR A 15 -4.26 -28.31 11.56
CA TYR A 15 -4.05 -29.63 12.17
C TYR A 15 -3.30 -30.62 11.26
N GLY A 16 -2.63 -30.15 10.20
CA GLY A 16 -1.89 -31.02 9.27
C GLY A 16 -2.79 -31.94 8.43
N LEU A 17 -4.10 -31.71 8.43
CA LEU A 17 -5.07 -32.44 7.63
C LEU A 17 -5.22 -31.75 6.26
N PRO A 18 -5.11 -32.49 5.13
CA PRO A 18 -5.27 -31.91 3.81
C PRO A 18 -6.68 -31.32 3.65
N SER A 19 -6.78 -30.16 3.00
CA SER A 19 -8.07 -29.52 2.72
C SER A 19 -8.97 -30.45 1.89
N ALA A 20 -10.30 -30.36 2.02
CA ALA A 20 -11.23 -31.15 1.20
C ALA A 20 -10.98 -31.00 -0.32
N LYS A 21 -10.50 -29.83 -0.76
CA LYS A 21 -10.08 -29.61 -2.17
C LYS A 21 -8.80 -30.37 -2.52
N GLU A 22 -7.87 -30.49 -1.58
CA GLU A 22 -6.62 -31.24 -1.75
C GLU A 22 -6.89 -32.74 -1.75
N ILE A 23 -7.71 -33.25 -0.83
CA ILE A 23 -8.13 -34.67 -0.80
C ILE A 23 -8.78 -35.08 -2.12
N LYS A 24 -9.69 -34.26 -2.66
CA LYS A 24 -10.31 -34.53 -3.97
C LYS A 24 -9.28 -34.55 -5.11
N ARG A 25 -8.28 -33.66 -5.08
CA ARG A 25 -7.21 -33.61 -6.09
C ARG A 25 -6.26 -34.80 -5.98
N THR A 26 -5.89 -35.21 -4.77
CA THR A 26 -5.00 -36.38 -4.55
C THR A 26 -5.68 -37.66 -4.98
N ASN A 27 -6.95 -37.86 -4.61
CA ASN A 27 -7.72 -39.05 -5.00
C ASN A 27 -7.88 -39.14 -6.52
N LYS A 28 -8.20 -38.02 -7.18
CA LYS A 28 -8.30 -37.98 -8.65
C LYS A 28 -6.96 -38.26 -9.33
N LYS A 29 -5.86 -37.73 -8.78
CA LYS A 29 -4.51 -37.99 -9.29
C LYS A 29 -4.13 -39.46 -9.14
N GLN A 30 -4.38 -40.06 -7.96
CA GLN A 30 -4.13 -41.48 -7.72
C GLN A 30 -4.92 -42.37 -8.69
N GLN A 31 -6.19 -42.06 -8.96
CA GLN A 31 -7.00 -42.77 -9.95
C GLN A 31 -6.39 -42.73 -11.37
N TYR A 32 -5.92 -41.55 -11.81
CA TYR A 32 -5.26 -41.43 -13.12
C TYR A 32 -3.90 -42.12 -13.15
N ASP A 33 -3.13 -42.08 -12.08
CA ASP A 33 -1.81 -42.70 -12.00
C ASP A 33 -1.92 -44.24 -12.10
N VAL A 34 -2.96 -44.84 -11.51
CA VAL A 34 -3.26 -46.28 -11.65
C VAL A 34 -3.59 -46.64 -13.10
N ILE A 35 -4.50 -45.92 -13.75
CA ILE A 35 -4.86 -46.15 -15.16
C ILE A 35 -3.64 -45.95 -16.06
N ARG A 36 -2.84 -44.91 -15.78
CA ARG A 36 -1.62 -44.61 -16.52
C ARG A 36 -0.57 -45.70 -16.34
N ALA A 37 -0.46 -46.32 -15.16
CA ALA A 37 0.48 -47.42 -14.94
C ALA A 37 0.16 -48.63 -15.82
N LEU A 38 -1.13 -48.93 -16.01
CA LEU A 38 -1.63 -50.08 -16.79
C LEU A 38 -1.49 -49.94 -18.32
N LEU A 39 -1.23 -48.73 -18.83
CA LEU A 39 -1.06 -48.49 -20.26
C LEU A 39 0.33 -48.96 -20.74
N SER A 40 0.37 -49.58 -21.93
CA SER A 40 1.62 -49.97 -22.58
C SER A 40 2.50 -48.75 -22.90
N PRO A 41 3.84 -48.91 -22.99
CA PRO A 41 4.74 -47.80 -23.33
C PRO A 41 4.37 -47.11 -24.65
N GLU A 42 3.91 -47.87 -25.64
CA GLU A 42 3.52 -47.38 -26.96
C GLU A 42 2.25 -46.51 -26.89
N THR A 43 1.23 -46.93 -26.13
CA THR A 43 0.01 -46.14 -25.96
C THR A 43 0.27 -44.83 -25.22
N LYS A 44 1.24 -44.83 -24.29
CA LYS A 44 1.71 -43.60 -23.61
C LYS A 44 2.39 -42.65 -24.57
N ALA A 45 3.27 -43.15 -25.45
CA ALA A 45 3.96 -42.35 -26.45
C ALA A 45 2.97 -41.73 -27.44
N ARG A 46 2.06 -42.54 -27.99
CA ARG A 46 1.02 -42.09 -28.93
C ARG A 46 0.09 -41.04 -28.31
N ALA A 47 -0.30 -41.21 -27.05
CA ALA A 47 -1.12 -40.22 -26.35
C ALA A 47 -0.38 -38.88 -26.15
N LEU A 48 0.94 -38.91 -25.93
CA LEU A 48 1.76 -37.70 -25.84
C LEU A 48 1.87 -36.98 -27.18
N GLU A 49 2.07 -37.71 -28.27
CA GLU A 49 2.10 -37.14 -29.63
C GLU A 49 0.77 -36.47 -29.97
N LEU A 50 -0.35 -37.18 -29.81
CA LEU A 50 -1.68 -36.61 -30.02
C LEU A 50 -1.94 -35.38 -29.14
N SER A 51 -1.49 -35.38 -27.89
CA SER A 51 -1.65 -34.20 -27.02
C SER A 51 -0.85 -33.00 -27.52
N ARG A 52 0.34 -33.22 -28.10
CA ARG A 52 1.19 -32.17 -28.66
C ARG A 52 0.61 -31.63 -29.96
N GLU A 53 -0.03 -32.48 -30.75
CA GLU A 53 -0.75 -32.06 -31.97
C GLU A 53 -2.01 -31.25 -31.63
N ILE A 54 -2.81 -31.71 -30.66
CA ILE A 54 -4.09 -31.06 -30.30
C ILE A 54 -3.88 -29.76 -29.51
N PHE A 55 -3.00 -29.78 -28.52
CA PHE A 55 -2.84 -28.67 -27.56
C PHE A 55 -1.54 -27.88 -27.75
N GLY A 56 -0.71 -28.26 -28.73
CA GLY A 56 0.64 -27.73 -28.89
C GLY A 56 1.64 -28.33 -27.89
N GLN A 57 2.93 -28.12 -28.13
CA GLN A 57 3.93 -28.36 -27.08
C GLN A 57 3.77 -27.29 -26.00
N ALA A 58 3.60 -27.72 -24.74
CA ALA A 58 3.67 -26.80 -23.62
C ALA A 58 5.01 -26.04 -23.70
N PRO A 59 5.02 -24.70 -23.60
CA PRO A 59 6.25 -23.94 -23.68
C PRO A 59 7.23 -24.50 -22.65
N ILE A 60 8.42 -24.88 -23.10
CA ILE A 60 9.52 -25.25 -22.22
C ILE A 60 9.63 -24.09 -21.24
N ARG A 61 9.42 -24.35 -19.95
CA ARG A 61 9.76 -23.37 -18.91
C ARG A 61 11.28 -23.27 -18.86
N SER A 62 11.88 -22.67 -19.89
CA SER A 62 13.28 -22.29 -19.86
C SER A 62 13.44 -21.31 -18.70
N PRO A 63 14.43 -21.50 -17.80
CA PRO A 63 14.67 -20.60 -16.70
C PRO A 63 15.28 -19.26 -17.15
N THR A 64 15.49 -19.04 -18.45
CA THR A 64 16.14 -17.85 -18.99
C THR A 64 15.13 -16.96 -19.73
N PRO A 65 15.09 -15.65 -19.44
CA PRO A 65 14.29 -14.72 -20.23
C PRO A 65 14.84 -14.67 -21.65
N ILE A 66 13.94 -14.69 -22.64
CA ILE A 66 14.27 -14.32 -24.01
C ILE A 66 14.59 -12.82 -23.97
N GLU A 67 15.82 -12.46 -24.34
CA GLU A 67 16.24 -11.05 -24.45
C GLU A 67 15.32 -10.35 -25.47
N GLY A 68 14.62 -9.30 -25.04
CA GLY A 68 13.82 -8.44 -25.92
C GLY A 68 12.32 -8.35 -25.63
N THR A 69 11.72 -9.26 -24.86
CA THR A 69 10.32 -9.08 -24.40
C THR A 69 10.29 -8.41 -23.04
N ALA A 70 10.77 -7.18 -22.97
CA ALA A 70 10.51 -6.29 -21.84
C ALA A 70 9.04 -5.81 -21.93
N THR A 71 8.09 -6.72 -21.72
CA THR A 71 6.80 -6.33 -21.18
C THR A 71 7.08 -5.72 -19.81
N VAL A 72 6.84 -4.41 -19.73
CA VAL A 72 7.25 -3.40 -18.75
C VAL A 72 7.01 -3.71 -17.25
N ASP A 73 6.47 -4.86 -16.87
CA ASP A 73 5.72 -4.95 -15.61
C ASP A 73 6.27 -5.92 -14.56
N ASN A 74 7.42 -6.53 -14.76
CA ASN A 74 7.98 -7.44 -13.76
C ASN A 74 9.43 -7.11 -13.45
N LEU A 75 9.63 -6.08 -12.63
CA LEU A 75 10.88 -5.91 -11.87
C LEU A 75 11.22 -7.26 -11.22
N SER A 76 12.32 -7.83 -11.69
CA SER A 76 12.80 -9.18 -11.37
C SER A 76 12.70 -9.47 -9.87
N ARG A 77 11.73 -10.31 -9.49
CA ARG A 77 11.64 -10.95 -8.16
C ARG A 77 12.70 -12.05 -7.97
N LYS A 78 13.63 -12.20 -8.92
CA LYS A 78 14.57 -13.33 -9.02
C LYS A 78 15.84 -13.14 -8.20
N SER A 79 16.16 -11.90 -7.82
CA SER A 79 17.24 -11.59 -6.86
C SER A 79 16.66 -11.39 -5.46
N PHE A 80 17.25 -12.02 -4.44
CA PHE A 80 16.94 -11.78 -3.03
C PHE A 80 17.43 -10.41 -2.50
N ASN A 81 17.83 -9.51 -3.40
CA ASN A 81 18.30 -8.17 -3.08
C ASN A 81 17.12 -7.24 -2.78
N ARG A 82 17.32 -6.28 -1.87
CA ARG A 82 16.32 -5.25 -1.56
C ARG A 82 16.24 -4.26 -2.72
N THR A 83 15.33 -4.49 -3.66
CA THR A 83 15.13 -3.64 -4.86
C THR A 83 14.39 -2.33 -4.63
N GLY A 84 13.90 -2.06 -3.41
CA GLY A 84 13.14 -0.83 -3.11
C GLY A 84 11.68 -0.82 -3.63
N ASN A 85 11.24 -1.84 -4.36
CA ASN A 85 9.87 -1.93 -4.91
C ASN A 85 8.78 -1.83 -3.84
N LYS A 86 9.05 -2.27 -2.61
CA LYS A 86 8.12 -2.12 -1.47
C LYS A 86 7.89 -0.65 -1.11
N VAL A 87 8.87 0.23 -1.34
CA VAL A 87 8.76 1.67 -1.08
C VAL A 87 8.07 2.36 -2.24
N ILE A 88 8.47 2.05 -3.47
CA ILE A 88 7.89 2.64 -4.70
C ILE A 88 6.43 2.23 -4.87
N GLY A 89 6.07 1.00 -4.52
CA GLY A 89 4.69 0.51 -4.61
C GLY A 89 3.74 1.04 -3.52
N LYS A 90 4.22 1.86 -2.57
CA LYS A 90 3.35 2.51 -1.60
C LYS A 90 2.80 3.79 -2.19
N GLU A 91 1.50 4.03 -1.97
CA GLU A 91 0.90 5.33 -2.25
C GLU A 91 1.55 6.43 -1.40
N LEU A 92 1.68 7.62 -1.98
CA LEU A 92 2.14 8.80 -1.26
C LEU A 92 1.03 9.30 -0.32
N VAL A 93 1.23 9.13 0.99
CA VAL A 93 0.24 9.49 2.03
C VAL A 93 0.31 10.98 2.41
N GLY A 94 1.32 11.73 1.95
CA GLY A 94 1.56 13.11 2.37
C GLY A 94 0.36 14.05 2.21
N HIS A 95 -0.36 13.96 1.09
CA HIS A 95 -1.56 14.78 0.85
C HIS A 95 -2.70 14.48 1.86
N LYS A 96 -2.84 13.23 2.31
CA LYS A 96 -3.82 12.83 3.32
C LYS A 96 -3.45 13.41 4.69
N LEU A 97 -2.15 13.43 5.02
CA LEU A 97 -1.65 14.01 6.27
C LEU A 97 -1.82 15.53 6.32
N VAL A 98 -1.49 16.24 5.23
CA VAL A 98 -1.64 17.70 5.15
C VAL A 98 -3.10 18.10 5.31
N ARG A 99 -4.04 17.33 4.76
CA ARG A 99 -5.48 17.59 4.85
C ARG A 99 -6.14 17.11 6.15
N TYR A 100 -5.36 16.68 7.14
CA TYR A 100 -5.92 16.17 8.40
C TYR A 100 -6.77 17.23 9.12
N TYR A 101 -6.32 18.49 9.13
CA TYR A 101 -7.12 19.62 9.59
C TYR A 101 -7.65 20.41 8.39
N PRO A 102 -8.95 20.72 8.33
CA PRO A 102 -9.49 21.55 7.26
C PRO A 102 -8.96 22.98 7.38
N GLU A 103 -8.64 23.59 6.24
CA GLU A 103 -8.23 24.98 6.16
C GLU A 103 -9.41 25.91 6.46
N ASP A 104 -9.13 27.01 7.18
CA ASP A 104 -10.15 28.01 7.51
C ASP A 104 -10.51 28.86 6.28
N ILE A 105 -11.81 29.09 6.07
CA ILE A 105 -12.35 29.92 4.98
C ILE A 105 -11.94 31.39 5.10
N VAL A 106 -11.53 31.86 6.28
CA VAL A 106 -11.15 33.26 6.51
C VAL A 106 -10.07 33.72 5.54
N ARG A 107 -9.11 32.86 5.22
CA ARG A 107 -8.01 33.22 4.31
C ARG A 107 -8.52 33.44 2.89
N SER A 108 -9.34 32.53 2.37
CA SER A 108 -9.89 32.64 1.01
C SER A 108 -10.94 33.74 0.92
N ALA A 109 -11.80 33.89 1.91
CA ALA A 109 -12.81 34.95 1.98
C ALA A 109 -12.18 36.34 1.91
N ARG A 110 -11.04 36.56 2.59
CA ARG A 110 -10.32 37.85 2.57
C ARG A 110 -9.66 38.20 1.24
N LEU A 111 -9.40 37.22 0.38
CA LEU A 111 -8.88 37.49 -0.97
C LEU A 111 -9.95 38.06 -1.90
N VAL A 112 -11.22 37.75 -1.63
CA VAL A 112 -12.37 38.23 -2.41
C VAL A 112 -12.99 39.48 -1.77
N LEU A 113 -13.14 39.45 -0.45
CA LEU A 113 -13.72 40.51 0.37
C LEU A 113 -12.66 41.02 1.34
N ASN A 114 -11.95 42.09 0.98
CA ASN A 114 -10.85 42.62 1.80
C ASN A 114 -11.26 42.92 3.26
N ASP A 115 -12.51 43.34 3.47
CA ASP A 115 -13.05 43.69 4.80
C ASP A 115 -13.71 42.52 5.53
N TYR A 116 -13.53 41.29 5.05
CA TYR A 116 -14.11 40.11 5.68
C TYR A 116 -13.52 39.87 7.08
N ASN A 117 -14.39 40.00 8.09
CA ASN A 117 -14.10 39.70 9.49
C ASN A 117 -15.06 38.63 10.01
N THR A 118 -14.51 37.68 10.78
CA THR A 118 -15.37 36.74 11.52
C THR A 118 -16.03 37.44 12.70
N PRO A 119 -17.21 36.97 13.17
CA PRO A 119 -17.87 37.56 14.35
C PRO A 119 -16.96 37.62 15.58
N LYS A 120 -16.07 36.63 15.75
CA LYS A 120 -15.07 36.60 16.83
C LYS A 120 -14.02 37.70 16.66
N GLN A 121 -13.56 37.95 15.44
CA GLN A 121 -12.61 39.03 15.15
C GLN A 121 -13.24 40.40 15.36
N GLN A 122 -14.49 40.58 14.92
CA GLN A 122 -15.22 41.83 15.14
C GLN A 122 -15.35 42.15 16.63
N ARG A 123 -15.88 41.20 17.43
CA ARG A 123 -15.96 41.34 18.90
C ARG A 123 -14.62 41.65 19.55
N ARG A 124 -13.53 41.08 19.04
CA ARG A 124 -12.17 41.36 19.53
C ARG A 124 -11.76 42.80 19.23
N LEU A 125 -12.08 43.32 18.04
CA LEU A 125 -11.82 44.71 17.66
C LEU A 125 -12.65 45.67 18.50
N ASP A 126 -13.94 45.41 18.68
CA ASP A 126 -14.83 46.24 19.50
C ASP A 126 -14.36 46.30 20.96
N LYS A 127 -13.97 45.15 21.52
CA LYS A 127 -13.39 45.11 22.88
C LYS A 127 -12.08 45.91 22.97
N LEU A 128 -11.25 45.86 21.93
CA LEU A 128 -10.00 46.61 21.89
C LEU A 128 -10.24 48.13 21.85
N THR A 129 -11.22 48.59 21.07
CA THR A 129 -11.56 50.02 20.98
C THR A 129 -12.09 50.52 22.31
N GLU A 130 -12.97 49.77 22.98
CA GLU A 130 -13.45 50.09 24.33
C GLU A 130 -12.31 50.20 25.36
N LEU A 131 -11.38 49.23 25.37
CA LEU A 131 -10.25 49.24 26.30
C LEU A 131 -9.31 50.42 26.05
N ARG A 132 -9.07 50.77 24.78
CA ARG A 132 -8.28 51.96 24.42
C ARG A 132 -8.96 53.25 24.89
N ARG A 133 -10.28 53.38 24.73
CA ARG A 133 -11.07 54.51 25.25
C ARG A 133 -10.94 54.65 26.76
N LYS A 134 -10.88 53.52 27.48
CA LYS A 134 -10.70 53.47 28.95
C LYS A 134 -9.25 53.64 29.41
N GLY A 135 -8.28 53.80 28.50
CA GLY A 135 -6.84 53.82 28.84
C GLY A 135 -6.29 52.47 29.34
N LYS A 136 -7.07 51.39 29.24
CA LYS A 136 -6.73 50.02 29.65
C LYS A 136 -6.29 49.15 28.47
N GLY A 137 -5.97 49.77 27.33
CA GLY A 137 -5.47 49.08 26.15
C GLY A 137 -4.06 48.51 26.39
N PRO A 138 -3.67 47.44 25.68
CA PRO A 138 -2.31 46.93 25.78
C PRO A 138 -1.30 48.00 25.31
N PRO A 139 -0.14 48.15 26.00
CA PRO A 139 0.88 49.13 25.62
C PRO A 139 1.56 48.74 24.30
N LYS A 140 2.29 49.70 23.70
CA LYS A 140 3.13 49.42 22.52
C LYS A 140 4.14 48.33 22.85
N LYS A 141 4.35 47.38 21.93
CA LYS A 141 5.36 46.31 22.08
C LYS A 141 6.72 46.92 22.43
N GLY A 142 7.37 46.42 23.47
CA GLY A 142 8.65 46.93 23.98
C GLY A 142 8.56 48.17 24.89
N ALA A 143 7.41 48.85 24.96
CA ALA A 143 7.18 49.99 25.84
C ALA A 143 6.36 49.60 27.09
N GLY A 144 6.54 48.37 27.57
CA GLY A 144 5.89 47.90 28.80
C GLY A 144 6.46 48.57 30.05
N LYS A 145 5.73 48.50 31.16
CA LYS A 145 6.11 49.13 32.45
C LYS A 145 7.52 48.76 32.93
N ARG A 146 8.01 47.55 32.63
CA ARG A 146 9.37 47.12 33.00
C ARG A 146 10.47 47.74 32.12
N ALA A 147 10.16 48.04 30.86
CA ALA A 147 11.12 48.65 29.94
C ALA A 147 11.37 50.12 30.28
N SER A 148 10.37 50.83 30.78
CA SER A 148 10.54 52.21 31.26
C SER A 148 11.32 52.28 32.58
N LEU A 149 11.24 51.26 33.43
CA LEU A 149 11.98 51.19 34.69
C LEU A 149 13.49 51.04 34.50
N LYS A 150 13.96 50.38 33.43
CA LYS A 150 15.39 50.18 33.15
C LYS A 150 16.09 51.42 32.54
N LYS A 151 15.31 52.38 32.02
CA LYS A 151 15.83 53.59 31.34
C LYS A 151 16.06 54.77 32.29
N ARG A 152 15.65 54.66 33.55
CA ARG A 152 15.92 55.61 34.62
C ARG A 152 17.09 55.09 35.45
#